data_AF-A0A7W0ABH7-F1
#
_entry.id   AF-A0A7W0ABH7-F1
#
_cell.length_a   1.000
_cell.length_b   1.000
_cell.length_c   1.000
_cell.angle_alpha   90.00
_cell.angle_beta   90.00
_cell.angle_gamma   90.00
#
_symmetry.space_group_name_H-M   'P 1'
#
loop_
_entity.id
_entity.type
_entity.pdbx_description
1 polymer ?
#
loop_
_entity_poly.entity_id
_entity_poly.type
_entity_poly.pdbx_seq_one_letter_code
_entity_poly.pdbx_strand_id
1 'polypeptide(L)'
;AAQFDGFATRLREAGLKFGYHNHDFEFTTTSADGKTVFDQMIEVTTPGLVHFEVDAYWVAVGGYDPATVIADNADRVALIHLKDGFTTDLHQGKDVPFGEGDLDWDGILAASRAAGVEWYVTEQDTPNPDDPIGDIATAYRNAAKMAK
;
A
#
# COMPACT_ATOMS: atom_id res chain seq x y z
N ALA A 1 -9.00 -7.58 -15.47
CA ALA A 1 -9.75 -8.83 -15.18
C ALA A 1 -8.99 -10.07 -15.67
N ALA A 2 -9.22 -10.52 -16.91
CA ALA A 2 -8.87 -11.87 -17.37
C ALA A 2 -7.39 -12.26 -17.25
N GLN A 3 -6.47 -11.31 -17.46
CA GLN A 3 -5.03 -11.59 -17.31
C GLN A 3 -4.62 -11.80 -15.85
N PHE A 4 -5.07 -10.93 -14.93
CA PHE A 4 -4.73 -11.02 -13.51
C PHE A 4 -5.36 -12.25 -12.86
N ASP A 5 -6.63 -12.50 -13.12
CA ASP A 5 -7.31 -13.71 -12.61
C ASP A 5 -6.63 -15.00 -13.15
N GLY A 6 -6.14 -14.96 -14.40
CA GLY A 6 -5.36 -16.04 -14.99
C GLY A 6 -4.01 -16.26 -14.29
N PHE A 7 -3.28 -15.20 -13.98
CA PHE A 7 -2.02 -15.29 -13.21
C PHE A 7 -2.27 -15.78 -11.78
N ALA A 8 -3.26 -15.19 -11.11
CA ALA A 8 -3.65 -15.55 -9.76
C ALA A 8 -4.10 -17.01 -9.65
N THR A 9 -4.81 -17.53 -10.65
CA THR A 9 -5.21 -18.95 -10.68
C THR A 9 -3.99 -19.87 -10.72
N ARG A 10 -3.03 -19.59 -11.60
CA ARG A 10 -1.79 -20.39 -11.72
C ARG A 10 -0.93 -20.31 -10.47
N LEU A 11 -0.85 -19.14 -9.84
CA LEU A 11 -0.13 -18.98 -8.57
C LEU A 11 -0.80 -19.75 -7.45
N ARG A 12 -2.14 -19.73 -7.38
CA ARG A 12 -2.91 -20.49 -6.40
C ARG A 12 -2.70 -22.00 -6.55
N GLU A 13 -2.63 -22.51 -7.77
CA GLU A 13 -2.29 -23.92 -8.04
C GLU A 13 -0.89 -24.30 -7.53
N ALA A 14 0.02 -23.33 -7.45
CA ALA A 14 1.35 -23.48 -6.86
C ALA A 14 1.42 -23.16 -5.35
N GLY A 15 0.28 -22.87 -4.71
CA GLY A 15 0.22 -22.51 -3.28
C GLY A 15 0.62 -21.07 -2.95
N LEU A 16 0.65 -20.18 -3.95
CA LEU A 16 0.98 -18.76 -3.81
C LEU A 16 -0.28 -17.88 -3.96
N LYS A 17 -0.27 -16.70 -3.34
CA LYS A 17 -1.29 -15.65 -3.53
C LYS A 17 -0.77 -14.61 -4.51
N PHE A 18 -1.66 -14.01 -5.32
CA PHE A 18 -1.33 -12.87 -6.17
C PHE A 18 -1.74 -11.57 -5.47
N GLY A 19 -0.77 -10.68 -5.26
CA GLY A 19 -0.96 -9.32 -4.75
C GLY A 19 -0.57 -8.30 -5.80
N TYR A 20 -1.37 -7.25 -5.98
CA TYR A 20 -1.01 -6.09 -6.79
C TYR A 20 -0.58 -4.93 -5.89
N HIS A 21 0.61 -4.39 -6.14
CA HIS A 21 1.17 -3.21 -5.46
C HIS A 21 0.78 -1.94 -6.23
N ASN A 22 0.20 -0.96 -5.53
CA ASN A 22 -0.14 0.33 -6.14
C ASN A 22 1.02 1.33 -6.06
N HIS A 23 1.06 2.23 -7.03
CA HIS A 23 1.74 3.51 -6.95
C HIS A 23 0.71 4.66 -6.96
N ASP A 24 1.15 5.89 -7.18
CA ASP A 24 0.30 7.08 -7.26
C ASP A 24 -0.54 7.09 -8.55
N PHE A 25 0.00 6.59 -9.66
CA PHE A 25 -0.67 6.68 -10.95
C PHE A 25 -1.97 5.87 -11.03
N GLU A 26 -2.13 4.80 -10.24
CA GLU A 26 -3.40 4.09 -10.12
C GLU A 26 -4.53 4.96 -9.58
N PHE A 27 -4.21 6.03 -8.84
CA PHE A 27 -5.18 6.98 -8.30
C PHE A 27 -5.55 8.09 -9.28
N THR A 28 -5.05 8.04 -10.52
CA THR A 28 -5.51 8.93 -11.59
C THR A 28 -6.93 8.56 -12.00
N THR A 29 -7.86 9.52 -11.98
CA THR A 29 -9.20 9.37 -12.54
C THR A 29 -9.13 9.24 -14.07
N THR A 30 -9.60 8.10 -14.59
CA THR A 30 -9.54 7.81 -16.04
C THR A 30 -10.91 7.51 -16.65
N SER A 31 -11.91 7.19 -15.83
CA SER A 31 -13.24 6.86 -16.31
C SER A 31 -14.16 8.07 -16.36
N ALA A 32 -15.20 8.00 -17.20
CA ALA A 32 -16.20 9.04 -17.32
C ALA A 32 -17.10 9.19 -16.07
N ASP A 33 -17.18 8.15 -15.23
CA ASP A 33 -17.93 8.12 -13.97
C ASP A 33 -17.09 8.54 -12.75
N GLY A 34 -15.85 9.01 -12.95
CA GLY A 34 -15.01 9.59 -11.89
C GLY A 34 -14.18 8.59 -11.09
N LYS A 35 -14.10 7.33 -11.53
CA LYS A 35 -13.31 6.27 -10.90
C LYS A 35 -11.84 6.38 -11.26
N THR A 36 -11.00 6.03 -10.29
CA THR A 36 -9.57 5.85 -10.49
C THR A 36 -9.27 4.56 -11.25
N VAL A 37 -8.03 4.36 -11.67
CA VAL A 37 -7.59 3.06 -12.20
C VAL A 37 -7.65 2.01 -11.09
N PHE A 38 -7.31 2.36 -9.85
CA PHE A 38 -7.40 1.49 -8.68
C PHE A 38 -8.82 0.95 -8.47
N ASP A 39 -9.82 1.83 -8.46
CA ASP A 39 -11.24 1.46 -8.33
C ASP A 39 -11.66 0.46 -9.42
N GLN A 40 -11.29 0.76 -10.67
CA GLN A 40 -11.58 -0.12 -11.79
C GLN A 40 -10.91 -1.48 -11.62
N MET A 41 -9.67 -1.52 -11.14
CA MET A 41 -8.95 -2.77 -10.86
C MET A 41 -9.64 -3.60 -9.79
N ILE A 42 -10.09 -2.97 -8.70
CA ILE A 42 -10.87 -3.63 -7.65
C ILE A 42 -12.15 -4.22 -8.25
N GLU A 43 -12.92 -3.44 -9.01
CA GLU A 43 -14.21 -3.86 -9.59
C GLU A 43 -14.08 -5.04 -10.57
N VAL A 44 -13.03 -5.05 -11.39
CA VAL A 44 -12.90 -6.01 -12.49
C VAL A 44 -12.12 -7.28 -12.14
N THR A 45 -11.51 -7.36 -10.95
CA THR A 45 -10.73 -8.53 -10.52
C THR A 45 -11.50 -9.36 -9.50
N THR A 46 -11.31 -10.68 -9.54
CA THR A 46 -12.11 -11.59 -8.72
C THR A 46 -11.73 -11.48 -7.22
N PRO A 47 -12.69 -11.18 -6.32
CA PRO A 47 -12.45 -11.18 -4.87
C PRO A 47 -11.97 -12.54 -4.36
N GLY A 48 -11.00 -12.53 -3.46
CA GLY A 48 -10.36 -13.75 -2.92
C GLY A 48 -9.44 -14.50 -3.89
N LEU A 49 -9.31 -14.03 -5.14
CA LEU A 49 -8.33 -14.53 -6.10
C LEU A 49 -7.20 -13.51 -6.32
N VAL A 50 -7.56 -12.23 -6.48
CA VAL A 50 -6.62 -11.11 -6.58
C VAL A 50 -6.71 -10.26 -5.32
N HIS A 51 -5.56 -10.16 -4.64
CA HIS A 51 -5.36 -9.33 -3.46
C HIS A 51 -4.57 -8.06 -3.83
N PHE A 52 -4.54 -7.11 -2.92
CA PHE A 52 -3.82 -5.85 -3.06
C PHE A 52 -2.82 -5.67 -1.91
N GLU A 53 -1.64 -5.19 -2.27
CA GLU A 53 -0.64 -4.63 -1.39
C GLU A 53 -0.80 -3.11 -1.43
N VAL A 54 -1.37 -2.53 -0.38
CA VAL A 54 -1.60 -1.08 -0.37
C VAL A 54 -0.36 -0.36 0.12
N ASP A 55 0.22 0.47 -0.74
CA ASP A 55 1.29 1.38 -0.36
C ASP A 55 0.72 2.71 0.12
N ALA A 56 0.81 2.94 1.43
CA ALA A 56 0.18 4.09 2.07
C ALA A 56 0.79 5.43 1.61
N TYR A 57 2.11 5.48 1.38
CA TYR A 57 2.75 6.68 0.87
C TYR A 57 2.25 6.98 -0.55
N TRP A 58 2.23 5.98 -1.42
CA TRP A 58 1.80 6.20 -2.80
C TRP A 58 0.32 6.55 -2.92
N VAL A 59 -0.55 6.01 -2.07
CA VAL A 59 -1.94 6.47 -1.97
C VAL A 59 -2.00 7.97 -1.60
N ALA A 60 -1.22 8.38 -0.60
CA ALA A 60 -1.16 9.77 -0.16
C ALA A 60 -0.60 10.70 -1.27
N VAL A 61 0.44 10.29 -2.00
CA VAL A 61 0.96 11.02 -3.17
C VAL A 61 -0.11 11.18 -4.26
N GLY A 62 -0.95 10.15 -4.45
CA GLY A 62 -2.11 10.19 -5.33
C GLY A 62 -3.23 11.15 -4.87
N GLY A 63 -3.13 11.73 -3.67
CA GLY A 63 -4.10 12.67 -3.11
C GLY A 63 -5.28 12.00 -2.38
N TYR A 64 -5.16 10.71 -2.05
CA TYR A 64 -6.19 9.93 -1.36
C TYR A 64 -5.77 9.63 0.08
N ASP A 65 -6.74 9.42 0.95
CA ASP A 65 -6.49 8.98 2.33
C ASP A 65 -6.24 7.46 2.36
N PRO A 66 -5.05 7.00 2.79
CA PRO A 66 -4.75 5.57 2.79
C PRO A 66 -5.64 4.77 3.75
N ALA A 67 -6.04 5.35 4.88
CA ALA A 67 -6.92 4.66 5.83
C ALA A 67 -8.30 4.38 5.19
N THR A 68 -8.86 5.37 4.49
CA THR A 68 -10.11 5.23 3.72
C THR A 68 -9.97 4.16 2.62
N VAL A 69 -8.90 4.20 1.82
CA VAL A 69 -8.68 3.22 0.74
C VAL A 69 -8.60 1.79 1.29
N ILE A 70 -7.92 1.58 2.42
CA ILE A 70 -7.83 0.27 3.07
C ILE A 70 -9.19 -0.17 3.60
N ALA A 71 -9.93 0.73 4.28
CA ALA A 71 -11.22 0.41 4.87
C ALA A 71 -12.28 0.04 3.82
N ASP A 72 -12.33 0.79 2.71
CA ASP A 72 -13.29 0.55 1.62
C ASP A 72 -13.01 -0.76 0.87
N ASN A 73 -11.78 -1.28 0.96
CA ASN A 73 -11.31 -2.47 0.25
C ASN A 73 -10.85 -3.59 1.21
N ALA A 74 -11.43 -3.63 2.42
CA ALA A 74 -10.98 -4.50 3.50
C ALA A 74 -10.86 -5.99 3.13
N ASP A 75 -11.75 -6.51 2.28
CA ASP A 75 -11.73 -7.91 1.82
C ASP A 75 -10.71 -8.16 0.69
N ARG A 76 -10.07 -7.10 0.18
CA ARG A 76 -9.12 -7.13 -0.95
C ARG A 76 -7.68 -6.88 -0.52
N VAL A 77 -7.45 -6.13 0.55
CA VAL A 77 -6.11 -5.76 1.02
C VAL A 77 -5.53 -6.85 1.92
N ALA A 78 -4.44 -7.49 1.49
CA ALA A 78 -3.80 -8.57 2.25
C ALA A 78 -2.53 -8.11 2.98
N LEU A 79 -1.87 -7.08 2.44
CA LEU A 79 -0.63 -6.54 2.96
C LEU A 79 -0.55 -5.03 2.68
N ILE A 80 0.27 -4.33 3.45
CA ILE A 80 0.53 -2.89 3.23
C ILE A 80 2.02 -2.61 3.26
N HIS A 81 2.43 -1.56 2.53
CA HIS A 81 3.75 -0.97 2.70
C HIS A 81 3.75 0.12 3.77
N LEU A 82 4.66 -0.06 4.73
CA LEU A 82 5.06 0.91 5.73
C LEU A 82 6.10 1.86 5.12
N LYS A 83 5.63 2.75 4.24
CA LYS A 83 6.41 3.74 3.52
C LYS A 83 5.89 5.11 3.91
N ASP A 84 6.77 6.02 4.32
CA ASP A 84 6.37 7.25 5.00
C ASP A 84 6.98 8.48 4.31
N GLY A 85 6.42 9.64 4.58
CA GLY A 85 6.81 10.88 3.92
C GLY A 85 6.23 12.08 4.64
N PHE A 86 6.68 13.27 4.22
CA PHE A 86 6.09 14.53 4.69
C PHE A 86 4.97 14.97 3.75
N THR A 87 3.78 15.24 4.27
CA THR A 87 2.60 15.72 3.55
C THR A 87 2.89 16.99 2.74
N THR A 88 3.83 17.82 3.21
CA THR A 88 4.28 19.03 2.51
C THR A 88 5.08 18.75 1.24
N ASP A 89 5.66 17.55 1.10
CA ASP A 89 6.64 17.21 0.07
C ASP A 89 6.30 15.92 -0.71
N LEU A 90 5.11 15.34 -0.54
CA LEU A 90 4.71 14.06 -1.17
C LEU A 90 5.02 13.98 -2.68
N HIS A 91 4.72 15.05 -3.42
CA HIS A 91 4.95 15.09 -4.87
C HIS A 91 6.43 15.20 -5.28
N GLN A 92 7.36 15.35 -4.33
CA GLN A 92 8.80 15.33 -4.62
C GLN A 92 9.37 13.91 -4.70
N GLY A 93 8.58 12.88 -4.37
CA GLY A 93 9.04 11.49 -4.38
C GLY A 93 10.14 11.21 -3.34
N LYS A 94 10.16 11.97 -2.24
CA LYS A 94 11.15 11.84 -1.16
C LYS A 94 10.50 11.19 0.05
N ASP A 95 10.47 9.87 0.03
CA ASP A 95 10.05 9.11 1.19
C ASP A 95 11.15 9.04 2.25
N VAL A 96 10.73 8.76 3.48
CA VAL A 96 11.59 8.65 4.65
C VAL A 96 11.34 7.31 5.33
N PRO A 97 12.25 6.85 6.21
CA PRO A 97 12.01 5.64 6.98
C PRO A 97 10.67 5.72 7.72
N PHE A 98 9.95 4.59 7.77
CA PHE A 98 8.66 4.50 8.45
C PHE A 98 8.66 5.15 9.84
N GLY A 99 7.70 6.03 10.10
CA GLY A 99 7.54 6.73 11.37
C GLY A 99 8.42 7.96 11.55
N GLU A 100 9.19 8.35 10.54
CA GLU A 100 9.93 9.62 10.51
C GLU A 100 9.20 10.70 9.70
N GLY A 101 8.11 10.35 8.99
CA GLY A 101 7.23 11.27 8.28
C GLY A 101 6.07 11.75 9.15
N ASP A 102 5.01 12.24 8.49
CA ASP A 102 3.83 12.81 9.15
C ASP A 102 2.49 12.26 8.61
N LEU A 103 2.51 11.11 7.90
CA LEU A 103 1.27 10.40 7.57
C LEU A 103 0.55 9.93 8.85
N ASP A 104 -0.79 9.87 8.81
CA ASP A 104 -1.62 9.43 9.94
C ASP A 104 -1.56 7.91 10.14
N TRP A 105 -0.41 7.44 10.64
CA TRP A 105 -0.17 6.02 10.87
C TRP A 105 -1.07 5.40 11.93
N ASP A 106 -1.56 6.19 12.89
CA ASP A 106 -2.53 5.68 13.86
C ASP A 106 -3.83 5.27 13.15
N GLY A 107 -4.34 6.14 12.27
CA GLY A 107 -5.50 5.86 11.42
C GLY A 107 -5.27 4.72 10.44
N ILE A 108 -4.14 4.75 9.71
CA ILE A 108 -3.80 3.75 8.69
C ILE A 108 -3.64 2.36 9.32
N LEU A 109 -2.91 2.24 10.43
CA LEU A 109 -2.73 0.96 11.12
C LEU A 109 -4.04 0.47 11.75
N ALA A 110 -4.90 1.37 12.24
CA ALA A 110 -6.23 1.00 12.74
C ALA A 110 -7.12 0.43 11.62
N ALA A 111 -7.18 1.09 10.47
CA ALA A 111 -7.92 0.60 9.30
C ALA A 111 -7.37 -0.75 8.82
N SER A 112 -6.04 -0.89 8.76
CA SER A 112 -5.36 -2.13 8.37
C SER A 112 -5.69 -3.30 9.29
N ARG A 113 -5.66 -3.08 10.61
CA ARG A 113 -6.05 -4.10 11.59
C ARG A 113 -7.53 -4.47 11.46
N ALA A 114 -8.41 -3.49 11.25
CA ALA A 114 -9.83 -3.72 11.04
C ALA A 114 -10.12 -4.51 9.75
N ALA A 115 -9.34 -4.28 8.69
CA ALA A 115 -9.40 -5.01 7.44
C ALA A 115 -8.82 -6.44 7.52
N GLY A 116 -8.10 -6.77 8.61
CA GLY A 116 -7.46 -8.07 8.75
C GLY A 116 -6.19 -8.23 7.91
N VAL A 117 -5.50 -7.13 7.62
CA VAL A 117 -4.19 -7.12 6.96
C VAL A 117 -3.23 -8.05 7.71
N GLU A 118 -2.59 -8.95 6.97
CA GLU A 118 -1.73 -10.01 7.54
C GLU A 118 -0.27 -9.56 7.65
N TRP A 119 0.21 -8.80 6.65
CA TRP A 119 1.62 -8.40 6.53
C TRP A 119 1.78 -6.89 6.42
N TYR A 120 2.75 -6.37 7.17
CA TYR A 120 3.15 -4.98 7.19
C TYR A 120 4.63 -4.94 6.78
N VAL A 121 4.91 -4.45 5.57
CA VAL A 121 6.22 -4.57 4.94
C VAL A 121 6.85 -3.19 4.85
N THR A 122 8.05 -3.00 5.36
CA THR A 122 8.75 -1.72 5.19
C THR A 122 9.31 -1.60 3.78
N GLU A 123 9.10 -0.44 3.15
CA GLU A 123 9.70 -0.08 1.86
C GLU A 123 10.22 1.36 1.92
N GLN A 124 11.27 1.64 1.14
CA GLN A 124 11.73 2.99 0.86
C GLN A 124 12.35 3.01 -0.55
N ASP A 125 11.90 3.93 -1.40
CA ASP A 125 12.37 4.14 -2.77
C ASP A 125 13.60 5.05 -2.84
N THR A 126 13.69 6.00 -1.90
CA THR A 126 14.79 6.96 -1.82
C THR A 126 15.58 6.83 -0.51
N PRO A 127 16.14 5.65 -0.21
CA PRO A 127 16.93 5.47 1.00
C PRO A 127 18.19 6.34 0.94
N ASN A 128 18.73 6.65 2.11
CA ASN A 128 20.05 7.26 2.23
C ASN A 128 21.08 6.39 1.49
N PRO A 129 21.73 6.89 0.41
CA PRO A 129 22.65 6.09 -0.39
C PRO A 129 23.91 5.68 0.39
N ASP A 130 24.25 6.39 1.46
CA ASP A 130 25.41 6.10 2.30
C ASP A 130 25.10 5.07 3.40
N ASP A 131 23.83 4.94 3.81
CA ASP A 131 23.41 3.99 4.86
C ASP A 131 21.96 3.48 4.68
N PRO A 132 21.68 2.71 3.61
CA PRO A 132 20.32 2.20 3.36
C PRO A 132 19.90 1.16 4.40
N ILE A 133 20.85 0.47 5.04
CA ILE A 133 20.56 -0.49 6.12
C ILE A 133 20.18 0.24 7.40
N GLY A 134 20.81 1.38 7.69
CA GLY A 134 20.45 2.26 8.80
C GLY A 134 19.01 2.77 8.70
N ASP A 135 18.57 3.14 7.50
CA ASP A 135 17.20 3.55 7.22
C ASP A 135 16.20 2.41 7.51
N ILE A 136 16.43 1.22 6.96
CA ILE A 136 15.60 0.04 7.25
C ILE A 136 15.60 -0.30 8.75
N ALA A 137 16.74 -0.15 9.44
CA ALA A 137 16.81 -0.37 10.89
C ALA A 137 16.00 0.67 11.67
N THR A 138 15.93 1.92 11.20
CA THR A 138 15.07 2.97 11.76
C THR A 138 13.59 2.61 11.58
N ALA A 139 13.19 2.29 10.35
CA ALA A 139 11.82 1.87 10.05
C ALA A 139 11.39 0.67 10.91
N TYR A 140 12.24 -0.36 11.03
CA TYR A 140 11.98 -1.52 11.89
C TYR A 140 11.78 -1.13 13.37
N ARG A 141 12.65 -0.26 13.92
CA ARG A 141 12.51 0.20 15.31
C ARG A 141 11.22 0.97 15.53
N ASN A 142 10.78 1.76 14.56
CA ASN A 142 9.54 2.53 14.64
C ASN A 142 8.32 1.60 14.55
N ALA A 143 8.31 0.66 13.61
CA ALA A 143 7.29 -0.39 13.52
C ALA A 143 7.16 -1.19 14.83
N ALA A 144 8.29 -1.58 15.44
CA ALA A 144 8.28 -2.30 16.72
C ALA A 144 7.71 -1.48 17.90
N LYS A 145 7.76 -0.15 17.85
CA LYS A 145 7.12 0.72 18.86
C LYS A 145 5.61 0.80 18.66
N MET A 146 5.16 0.89 17.40
CA MET A 146 3.75 1.06 17.01
C MET A 146 2.95 -0.26 16.98
N ALA A 147 3.63 -1.41 17.00
CA ALA A 147 3.00 -2.73 17.10
C ALA A 147 2.49 -3.09 18.52
N LYS A 148 2.62 -2.18 19.49
CA LYS A 148 2.17 -2.36 20.87
C LYS A 148 0.78 -1.75 21.08
#